data_AF-A0A6I9PMW3-F1
#
_entry.id   AF-A0A6I9PMW3-F1
#
_cell.length_a   1.000
_cell.length_b   1.000
_cell.length_c   1.000
_cell.angle_alpha   90.00
_cell.angle_beta   90.00
_cell.angle_gamma   90.00
#
_symmetry.space_group_name_H-M   'P 1'
#
loop_
_entity.id
_entity.type
_entity.pdbx_description
1 polymer ?
#
loop_
_entity_poly.entity_id
_entity_poly.type
_entity_poly.pdbx_seq_one_letter_code
_entity_poly.pdbx_strand_id
1 'polypeptide(L)'
;MVTLLLTLSLVQITFTFQSQSALQENKLKYLTHRLEELNQSYRLLFSQYPALNQYCSVSNSSTGETVCTPCPAGWTPNGEKCFLFSQDRADWISSQYRCMALGGAVATVQTEEEQVLGA
;
A
#
# COMPACT_ATOMS: atom_id res chain seq x y z
N MET A 1 -33.97 2.25 -50.03
CA MET A 1 -33.35 1.09 -49.35
C MET A 1 -31.97 1.42 -48.79
N VAL A 2 -31.04 1.96 -49.58
CA VAL A 2 -29.67 2.31 -49.12
C VAL A 2 -29.64 3.37 -48.00
N THR A 3 -30.45 4.42 -48.11
CA THR A 3 -30.54 5.49 -47.09
C THR A 3 -31.05 4.98 -45.75
N LEU A 4 -32.04 4.08 -45.76
CA LEU A 4 -32.60 3.46 -44.55
C LEU A 4 -31.57 2.57 -43.82
N LEU A 5 -30.76 1.84 -44.58
CA LEU A 5 -29.68 1.00 -44.04
C LEU A 5 -28.58 1.87 -43.40
N LEU A 6 -28.21 2.97 -44.05
CA LEU A 6 -27.23 3.93 -43.51
C LEU A 6 -27.72 4.56 -42.20
N THR A 7 -28.99 5.01 -42.13
CA THR A 7 -29.54 5.57 -40.89
C THR A 7 -29.61 4.54 -39.76
N LEU A 8 -30.00 3.30 -40.06
CA LEU A 8 -29.97 2.19 -39.08
C LEU A 8 -28.56 1.94 -38.53
N SER A 9 -27.55 1.92 -39.41
CA SER A 9 -26.16 1.71 -39.00
C SER A 9 -25.61 2.84 -38.13
N LEU A 10 -25.93 4.10 -38.44
CA LEU A 10 -25.53 5.26 -37.64
C LEU A 10 -26.17 5.22 -36.25
N VAL A 11 -27.46 4.87 -36.16
CA VAL A 11 -28.16 4.74 -34.86
C VAL A 11 -27.51 3.66 -34.00
N GLN A 12 -27.18 2.50 -34.57
CA GLN A 12 -26.52 1.41 -33.84
C GLN A 12 -25.12 1.81 -33.34
N ILE A 13 -24.35 2.52 -34.17
CA ILE A 13 -23.03 3.05 -33.79
C ILE A 13 -23.17 4.07 -32.65
N THR A 14 -24.16 4.97 -32.70
CA THR A 14 -24.37 5.94 -31.62
C THR A 14 -24.80 5.28 -30.31
N PHE A 15 -25.66 4.25 -30.36
CA PHE A 15 -26.10 3.53 -29.17
C PHE A 15 -24.97 2.74 -28.54
N THR A 16 -24.16 2.04 -29.35
CA THR A 16 -22.97 1.32 -28.85
C THR A 16 -21.95 2.28 -28.26
N PHE A 17 -21.67 3.41 -28.90
CA PHE A 17 -20.78 4.45 -28.38
C PHE A 17 -21.29 5.06 -27.06
N GLN A 18 -22.58 5.41 -26.97
CA GLN A 18 -23.20 5.91 -25.74
C GLN A 18 -23.17 4.88 -24.60
N SER A 19 -23.41 3.60 -24.92
CA SER A 19 -23.34 2.53 -23.93
C SER A 19 -21.91 2.34 -23.39
N GLN A 20 -20.91 2.47 -24.26
CA GLN A 20 -19.50 2.38 -23.90
C GLN A 20 -19.04 3.60 -23.10
N SER A 21 -19.48 4.81 -23.47
CA SER A 21 -19.17 6.02 -22.71
C SER A 21 -19.79 5.97 -21.30
N ALA A 22 -21.05 5.54 -21.18
CA ALA A 22 -21.72 5.36 -19.88
C ALA A 22 -21.01 4.31 -19.00
N LEU A 23 -20.53 3.20 -19.58
CA LEU A 23 -19.75 2.20 -18.84
C LEU A 23 -18.42 2.78 -18.34
N GLN A 24 -17.74 3.55 -19.18
CA GLN A 24 -16.46 4.20 -18.83
C GLN A 24 -16.66 5.23 -17.70
N GLU A 25 -17.72 6.03 -17.75
CA GLU A 25 -18.10 6.98 -16.70
C GLU A 25 -18.41 6.26 -15.38
N ASN A 26 -19.18 5.18 -15.43
CA ASN A 26 -19.49 4.39 -14.25
C ASN A 26 -18.22 3.77 -13.64
N LYS A 27 -17.30 3.26 -14.46
CA LYS A 27 -16.02 2.72 -14.00
C LYS A 27 -15.15 3.81 -13.38
N LEU A 28 -15.09 4.99 -13.98
CA LEU A 28 -14.36 6.13 -13.43
C LEU A 28 -14.96 6.57 -12.10
N LYS A 29 -16.28 6.72 -12.03
CA LYS A 29 -17.00 7.08 -10.81
C LYS A 29 -16.76 6.05 -9.70
N TYR A 30 -16.77 4.76 -10.03
CA TYR A 30 -16.45 3.67 -9.11
C TYR A 30 -15.01 3.76 -8.60
N LEU A 31 -14.02 3.93 -9.49
CA LEU A 31 -12.61 4.05 -9.12
C LEU A 31 -12.34 5.29 -8.28
N THR A 32 -12.93 6.43 -8.63
CA THR A 32 -12.84 7.68 -7.85
C THR A 32 -13.44 7.50 -6.46
N HIS A 33 -14.60 6.87 -6.36
CA HIS A 33 -15.21 6.58 -5.05
C HIS A 33 -14.31 5.68 -4.20
N ARG A 34 -13.79 4.60 -4.77
CA ARG A 34 -12.87 3.68 -4.08
C ARG A 34 -11.58 4.36 -3.62
N LEU A 35 -11.04 5.27 -4.43
CA LEU A 35 -9.87 6.05 -4.08
C LEU A 35 -10.15 6.98 -2.90
N GLU A 36 -11.31 7.63 -2.89
CA GLU A 36 -11.72 8.49 -1.78
C GLU A 36 -11.94 7.68 -0.49
N GLU A 37 -12.60 6.53 -0.56
CA GLU A 37 -12.74 5.61 0.58
C GLU A 37 -11.38 5.18 1.14
N LEU A 38 -10.44 4.82 0.27
CA LEU A 38 -9.09 4.43 0.66
C LEU A 38 -8.33 5.61 1.29
N ASN A 39 -8.43 6.80 0.70
CA ASN A 39 -7.80 8.02 1.20
C ASN A 39 -8.34 8.41 2.58
N GLN A 40 -9.66 8.30 2.79
CA GLN A 40 -10.28 8.55 4.10
C GLN A 40 -9.82 7.52 5.15
N SER A 41 -9.80 6.24 4.78
CA SER A 41 -9.32 5.17 5.66
C SER A 41 -7.86 5.39 6.06
N TYR A 42 -7.02 5.78 5.10
CA TYR A 42 -5.63 6.15 5.33
C TYR A 42 -5.53 7.32 6.31
N ARG A 43 -6.23 8.43 6.08
CA ARG A 43 -6.20 9.60 6.98
C ARG A 43 -6.64 9.25 8.40
N LEU A 44 -7.67 8.41 8.55
CA LEU A 44 -8.13 7.95 9.86
C LEU A 44 -7.07 7.09 10.56
N LEU A 45 -6.47 6.14 9.84
CA LEU A 45 -5.43 5.26 10.38
C LEU A 45 -4.25 6.06 10.93
N PHE A 46 -3.74 7.03 10.17
CA PHE A 46 -2.60 7.86 10.59
C PHE A 46 -2.95 8.86 11.69
N SER A 47 -4.21 9.32 11.75
CA SER A 47 -4.71 10.12 12.88
C SER A 47 -4.81 9.31 14.16
N GLN A 48 -5.33 8.08 14.07
CA GLN A 48 -5.52 7.18 15.20
C GLN A 48 -4.20 6.60 15.72
N TYR A 49 -3.24 6.36 14.83
CA TYR A 49 -1.94 5.77 15.15
C TYR A 49 -0.79 6.65 14.63
N PRO A 50 -0.44 7.76 15.31
CA PRO A 50 0.64 8.66 14.88
C PRO A 50 2.01 7.98 14.77
N ALA A 51 2.23 6.87 15.48
CA ALA A 51 3.45 6.06 15.39
C ALA A 51 3.69 5.52 13.97
N LEU A 52 2.64 5.35 13.15
CA LEU A 52 2.78 4.91 11.76
C LEU A 52 3.53 5.93 10.89
N ASN A 53 3.60 7.21 11.30
CA ASN A 53 4.40 8.21 10.59
C ASN A 53 5.88 7.81 10.50
N GLN A 54 6.39 6.99 11.42
CA GLN A 54 7.77 6.49 11.36
C GLN A 54 8.04 5.63 10.12
N TYR A 55 7.01 4.96 9.60
CA TYR A 55 7.09 4.12 8.40
C TYR A 55 6.97 4.95 7.11
N CYS A 56 6.75 6.25 7.22
CA CYS A 56 6.53 7.15 6.11
C CYS A 56 7.59 8.25 6.11
N SER A 57 8.51 8.18 5.15
CA SER A 57 9.55 9.19 4.95
C SER A 57 9.12 10.25 3.94
N VAL A 58 9.44 11.52 4.22
CA VAL A 58 9.30 12.60 3.23
C VAL A 58 10.34 12.38 2.14
N SER A 59 9.89 12.04 0.92
CA SER A 59 10.77 11.78 -0.22
C SER A 59 11.27 13.08 -0.84
N ASN A 60 10.47 14.14 -0.80
CA ASN A 60 10.84 15.46 -1.31
C ASN A 60 10.20 16.57 -0.47
N SER A 61 11.05 17.34 0.24
CA SER A 61 10.61 18.43 1.11
C SER A 61 9.96 19.59 0.37
N SER A 62 10.17 19.70 -0.95
CA SER A 62 9.58 20.77 -1.77
C SER A 62 8.17 20.46 -2.27
N THR A 63 7.83 19.18 -2.46
CA THR A 63 6.49 18.74 -2.91
C THR A 63 5.65 18.17 -1.77
N GLY A 64 6.25 17.91 -0.60
CA GLY A 64 5.57 17.27 0.52
C GLY A 64 5.24 15.79 0.25
N GLU A 65 5.82 15.21 -0.79
CA GLU A 65 5.57 13.82 -1.15
C GLU A 65 6.09 12.90 -0.05
N THR A 66 5.22 12.01 0.40
CA THR A 66 5.48 11.09 1.51
C THR A 66 5.41 9.68 0.97
N VAL A 67 6.47 8.91 1.18
CA VAL A 67 6.58 7.52 0.75
C VAL A 67 6.61 6.65 2.00
N CYS A 68 5.69 5.70 2.07
CA CYS A 68 5.61 4.75 3.17
C CYS A 68 6.21 3.41 2.78
N THR A 69 7.02 2.84 3.67
CA THR A 69 7.64 1.54 3.51
C THR A 69 7.06 0.56 4.54
N PRO A 70 6.89 -0.73 4.19
CA PRO A 70 6.35 -1.73 5.12
C PRO A 70 7.19 -1.91 6.40
N CYS A 71 8.50 -1.74 6.29
CA CYS A 71 9.44 -1.81 7.40
C CYS A 71 10.24 -0.51 7.54
N PRO A 72 10.72 -0.18 8.76
CA PRO A 72 11.60 0.96 8.96
C PRO A 72 12.95 0.76 8.22
N ALA A 73 13.67 1.84 8.02
CA ALA A 73 14.99 1.79 7.40
C ALA A 73 15.95 0.85 8.17
N GLY A 74 16.64 -0.02 7.45
CA GLY A 74 17.58 -1.00 8.02
C GLY A 74 16.93 -2.31 8.49
N TRP A 75 15.61 -2.46 8.37
CA TRP A 75 14.90 -3.69 8.69
C TRP A 75 14.59 -4.50 7.42
N THR A 76 14.67 -5.82 7.52
CA THR A 76 14.39 -6.74 6.42
C THR A 76 12.93 -7.22 6.50
N PRO A 77 12.11 -7.00 5.46
CA PRO A 77 10.73 -7.49 5.43
C PRO A 77 10.66 -9.00 5.15
N ASN A 78 9.78 -9.70 5.86
CA ASN A 78 9.37 -11.06 5.53
C ASN A 78 7.89 -11.23 5.91
N GLY A 79 7.02 -11.29 4.90
CA GLY A 79 5.56 -11.28 5.09
C GLY A 79 5.11 -10.03 5.85
N GLU A 80 4.48 -10.24 7.01
CA GLU A 80 3.97 -9.18 7.89
C GLU A 80 4.97 -8.79 9.00
N LYS A 81 6.16 -9.38 9.00
CA LYS A 81 7.20 -9.15 10.02
C LYS A 81 8.37 -8.36 9.43
N CYS A 82 9.00 -7.57 10.29
CA CYS A 82 10.24 -6.87 10.01
C CYS A 82 11.34 -7.41 10.93
N PHE A 83 12.49 -7.77 10.38
CA PHE A 83 13.63 -8.32 11.12
C PHE A 83 14.82 -7.35 11.13
N LEU A 84 15.46 -7.19 12.29
CA LEU A 84 16.70 -6.44 12.45
C LEU A 84 17.78 -7.35 13.02
N PHE A 85 18.87 -7.49 12.30
CA PHE A 85 20.03 -8.29 12.72
C PHE A 85 21.13 -7.35 13.23
N SER A 86 21.25 -7.25 14.55
CA SER A 86 22.29 -6.46 15.19
C SER A 86 23.64 -7.17 15.15
N GLN A 87 24.72 -6.45 14.82
CA GLN A 87 26.08 -6.96 14.99
C GLN A 87 26.59 -6.84 16.43
N ASP A 88 25.95 -6.00 17.24
CA ASP A 88 26.31 -5.84 18.65
C ASP A 88 25.93 -7.08 19.44
N ARG A 89 26.92 -7.64 20.15
CA ARG A 89 26.71 -8.78 21.05
C ARG A 89 26.19 -8.28 22.39
N ALA A 90 25.13 -8.93 22.87
CA ALA A 90 24.57 -8.70 24.18
C ALA A 90 24.03 -10.01 24.74
N ASP A 91 23.88 -10.12 26.06
CA ASP A 91 23.12 -11.21 26.66
C ASP A 91 21.64 -11.11 26.26
N TRP A 92 20.87 -12.17 26.52
CA TRP A 92 19.47 -12.25 26.12
C TRP A 92 18.62 -11.12 26.71
N ILE A 93 18.81 -10.77 27.98
CA ILE A 93 18.02 -9.73 28.67
C ILE A 93 18.33 -8.37 28.06
N SER A 94 19.62 -8.07 27.90
CA SER A 94 20.07 -6.83 27.25
C SER A 94 19.56 -6.72 25.80
N SER A 95 19.55 -7.82 25.06
CA SER A 95 19.01 -7.87 23.69
C SER A 95 17.51 -7.59 23.67
N GLN A 96 16.75 -8.14 24.63
CA GLN A 96 15.32 -7.88 24.77
C GLN A 96 15.03 -6.39 24.99
N TYR A 97 15.72 -5.75 25.93
CA TYR A 97 15.54 -4.32 26.17
C TYR A 97 15.90 -3.47 24.94
N ARG A 98 16.96 -3.84 24.20
CA ARG A 98 17.36 -3.15 22.96
C ARG A 98 16.29 -3.26 21.87
N CYS A 99 15.75 -4.46 21.62
CA CYS A 99 14.67 -4.63 20.66
C CYS A 99 13.40 -3.87 21.06
N MET A 100 13.03 -3.89 22.35
CA MET A 100 11.88 -3.14 22.86
C MET A 100 12.04 -1.63 22.70
N ALA A 101 13.24 -1.10 22.93
CA ALA A 101 13.53 0.33 22.71
C ALA A 101 13.36 0.77 21.25
N LEU A 102 13.47 -0.17 20.30
CA LEU A 102 13.24 0.06 18.88
C LEU A 102 11.78 -0.21 18.45
N GLY A 103 10.88 -0.51 19.38
CA GLY A 103 9.48 -0.85 19.11
C GLY A 103 9.27 -2.30 18.66
N GLY A 104 10.27 -3.16 18.82
CA GLY A 104 10.22 -4.58 18.46
C GLY A 104 10.35 -5.53 19.65
N ALA A 105 10.58 -6.80 19.35
CA ALA A 105 10.89 -7.84 20.32
C ALA A 105 12.03 -8.71 19.78
N VAL A 106 12.65 -9.51 20.64
CA VAL A 106 13.61 -10.54 20.19
C VAL A 106 12.88 -11.48 19.23
N ALA A 107 13.50 -11.74 18.08
CA ALA A 107 12.88 -12.51 17.02
C ALA A 107 12.57 -13.95 17.48
N THR A 108 11.36 -14.41 17.16
CA THR A 108 10.96 -15.81 17.29
C THR A 108 10.81 -16.38 15.89
N VAL A 109 11.61 -17.40 15.57
CA VAL A 109 11.57 -18.10 14.29
C VAL A 109 10.39 -19.07 14.26
N GLN A 110 9.52 -18.92 13.26
CA GLN A 110 8.29 -19.69 13.07
C GLN A 110 8.26 -20.46 11.75
N THR A 111 9.09 -20.08 10.77
CA THR A 111 9.15 -20.74 9.47
C THR A 111 10.60 -21.06 9.07
N GLU A 112 10.76 -21.97 8.10
CA GLU A 112 12.08 -22.31 7.55
C GLU A 112 12.70 -21.10 6.83
N GLU A 113 11.88 -20.30 6.15
CA GLU A 113 12.30 -19.05 5.50
C GLU A 113 12.85 -18.05 6.52
N GLU A 114 12.23 -17.94 7.70
CA GLU A 114 12.73 -17.09 8.79
C GLU A 114 14.05 -17.62 9.37
N GLN A 115 14.23 -18.95 9.44
CA GLN A 115 15.46 -19.57 9.92
C GLN A 115 16.64 -19.27 8.98
N VAL A 116 16.42 -19.30 7.66
CA VAL A 116 17.48 -19.00 6.67
C VAL A 116 17.74 -17.51 6.50
N LEU A 117 16.78 -16.64 6.87
CA LEU A 117 16.94 -15.19 6.78
C LEU A 117 18.05 -14.66 7.70
N GLY A 118 18.22 -15.30 8.87
CA GLY A 118 19.24 -14.94 9.86
C GLY A 118 20.56 -15.70 9.72
N ALA A 119 20.72 -16.50 8.66
CA ALA A 119 21.93 -17.29 8.39
C ALA A 119 23.05 -16.46 7.73
#